data_AF-A0A4Q3UBQ1-F1
#
_entry.id   AF-A0A4Q3UBQ1-F1
#
_cell.length_a   1.000
_cell.length_b   1.000
_cell.length_c   1.000
_cell.angle_alpha   90.00
_cell.angle_beta   90.00
_cell.angle_gamma   90.00
#
_symmetry.space_group_name_H-M   'P 1'
#
loop_
_entity.id
_entity.type
_entity.pdbx_description
1 polymer ?
#
loop_
_entity_poly.entity_id
_entity_poly.type
_entity_poly.pdbx_seq_one_letter_code
_entity_poly.pdbx_strand_id
1 'polypeptide(L)'
;MDLERSELYRALAARDARFDGLFFVGVSSTGVYCRPVCTARTPREENCSFHKSAASAERAGFRPCLVCRPELAPGRARVDVVGRLADAAVRRLEDGAEPSEV
;
A
#
# COMPACT_ATOMS: atom_id res chain seq x y z
N MET A 1 3.67 8.40 -13.63
CA MET A 1 2.61 7.46 -14.07
C MET A 1 1.44 7.65 -13.14
N ASP A 2 0.50 8.50 -13.55
CA ASP A 2 -0.78 8.68 -12.88
C ASP A 2 -1.70 7.59 -13.42
N LEU A 3 -1.95 6.54 -12.62
CA LEU A 3 -2.91 5.52 -12.98
C LEU A 3 -4.32 6.10 -12.85
N GLU A 4 -5.11 5.94 -13.91
CA GLU A 4 -6.50 6.35 -13.91
C GLU A 4 -7.32 5.49 -12.94
N ARG A 5 -8.39 6.06 -12.36
CA ARG A 5 -9.25 5.36 -11.37
C ARG A 5 -9.74 4.01 -11.88
N SER A 6 -10.09 3.94 -13.17
CA SER A 6 -10.55 2.72 -13.84
C SER A 6 -9.49 1.61 -13.87
N GLU A 7 -8.21 1.96 -14.07
CA GLU A 7 -7.11 1.00 -14.09
C GLU A 7 -6.85 0.42 -12.69
N LEU A 8 -6.89 1.28 -11.67
CA LEU A 8 -6.77 0.86 -10.26
C LEU A 8 -7.93 -0.06 -9.86
N TYR A 9 -9.15 0.24 -10.30
CA TYR A 9 -10.31 -0.61 -10.07
C TYR A 9 -10.17 -1.95 -10.80
N ARG A 10 -9.65 -1.96 -12.03
CA ARG A 10 -9.39 -3.19 -12.78
C ARG A 10 -8.33 -4.05 -12.11
N ALA A 11 -7.26 -3.45 -11.60
CA ALA A 11 -6.22 -4.13 -10.83
C ALA A 11 -6.77 -4.72 -9.52
N LEU A 12 -7.64 -3.98 -8.82
CA LEU A 12 -8.36 -4.46 -7.64
C LEU A 12 -9.29 -5.64 -7.98
N ALA A 13 -10.05 -5.54 -9.07
CA ALA A 13 -10.95 -6.61 -9.51
C ALA A 13 -10.20 -7.87 -9.94
N ALA A 14 -9.03 -7.70 -10.57
CA ALA A 14 -8.14 -8.79 -10.97
C ALA A 14 -7.33 -9.38 -9.80
N ARG A 15 -7.32 -8.72 -8.62
CA ARG A 15 -6.51 -9.08 -7.44
C ARG A 15 -5.02 -9.21 -7.76
N ASP A 16 -4.53 -8.28 -8.57
CA ASP A 16 -3.18 -8.35 -9.10
C ASP A 16 -2.14 -8.00 -8.02
N ALA A 17 -1.34 -9.02 -7.65
CA ALA A 17 -0.30 -8.88 -6.62
C ALA A 17 0.83 -7.93 -7.01
N ARG A 18 1.00 -7.62 -8.30
CA ARG A 18 1.99 -6.63 -8.76
C ARG A 18 1.68 -5.22 -8.26
N PHE A 19 0.42 -4.97 -7.90
CA PHE A 19 -0.01 -3.70 -7.35
C PHE A 19 -0.09 -3.68 -5.82
N ASP A 20 0.28 -4.79 -5.15
CA ASP A 20 0.29 -4.84 -3.71
C ASP A 20 1.28 -3.81 -3.14
N GLY A 21 0.79 -2.92 -2.28
CA GLY A 21 1.58 -1.83 -1.70
C GLY A 21 1.76 -0.59 -2.58
N LEU A 22 1.36 -0.62 -3.86
CA LEU A 22 1.36 0.57 -4.73
C LEU A 22 0.17 1.49 -4.45
N PHE A 23 -0.98 0.90 -4.11
CA PHE A 23 -2.16 1.63 -3.72
C PHE A 23 -3.01 0.87 -2.70
N PHE A 24 -3.91 1.61 -2.05
CA PHE A 24 -4.87 1.13 -1.07
C PHE A 24 -6.25 1.61 -1.51
N VAL A 25 -7.27 0.77 -1.35
CA VAL A 25 -8.66 1.12 -1.69
C VAL A 25 -9.45 1.35 -0.40
N GLY A 26 -9.92 2.57 -0.17
CA GLY A 26 -10.92 2.92 0.83
C GLY A 26 -12.32 2.64 0.30
N VAL A 27 -13.12 1.91 1.06
CA VAL A 27 -14.48 1.52 0.68
C VAL A 27 -15.47 2.33 1.51
N SER A 28 -16.10 3.33 0.90
CA SER A 28 -17.00 4.27 1.59
C SER A 28 -18.20 3.57 2.23
N SER A 29 -18.68 2.46 1.67
CA SER A 29 -19.82 1.72 2.22
C SER A 29 -19.54 1.02 3.55
N THR A 30 -18.28 0.67 3.82
CA THR A 30 -17.87 -0.03 5.07
C THR A 30 -16.95 0.80 5.94
N GLY A 31 -16.44 1.92 5.44
CA GLY A 31 -15.41 2.72 6.10
C GLY A 31 -14.08 1.99 6.23
N VAL A 32 -13.82 0.94 5.44
CA VAL A 32 -12.63 0.10 5.55
C VAL A 32 -11.70 0.36 4.37
N TYR A 33 -10.38 0.38 4.59
CA TYR A 33 -9.39 0.35 3.51
C TYR A 33 -8.71 -1.02 3.37
N CYS A 34 -8.49 -1.43 2.14
CA CYS A 34 -7.98 -2.75 1.75
C CYS A 34 -6.77 -2.64 0.80
N ARG A 35 -6.04 -3.74 0.66
CA ARG A 35 -5.03 -3.94 -0.40
C ARG A 35 -5.68 -4.48 -1.68
N PRO A 36 -5.07 -4.29 -2.87
CA PRO A 36 -5.62 -4.81 -4.12
C PRO A 36 -5.72 -6.34 -4.15
N VAL A 37 -4.88 -7.04 -3.38
CA VAL A 37 -4.90 -8.51 -3.24
C VAL A 37 -5.95 -9.05 -2.26
N CYS A 38 -6.83 -8.19 -1.74
CA CYS A 38 -7.80 -8.61 -0.74
C CYS A 38 -8.80 -9.64 -1.33
N THR A 39 -8.98 -10.75 -0.60
CA THR A 39 -9.92 -11.81 -0.96
C THR A 39 -11.38 -11.46 -0.63
N ALA A 40 -11.62 -10.34 0.04
CA ALA A 40 -12.96 -9.84 0.32
C ALA A 40 -13.75 -9.60 -0.98
N ARG A 41 -15.08 -9.47 -0.85
CA ARG A 41 -15.97 -9.16 -1.97
C ARG A 41 -15.57 -7.81 -2.57
N THR A 42 -15.34 -7.80 -3.89
CA THR A 42 -15.00 -6.55 -4.61
C THR A 42 -16.15 -5.56 -4.47
N PRO A 43 -15.92 -4.38 -3.87
CA PRO A 43 -16.92 -3.32 -3.76
C PRO A 43 -17.22 -2.72 -5.14
N ARG A 44 -18.35 -2.03 -5.28
CA ARG A 44 -18.65 -1.27 -6.51
C ARG A 44 -17.67 -0.12 -6.68
N GLU A 45 -17.29 0.17 -7.92
CA GLU A 45 -16.35 1.25 -8.28
C GLU A 45 -16.75 2.60 -7.67
N GLU A 46 -18.05 2.90 -7.64
CA GLU A 46 -18.63 4.13 -7.08
C GLU A 46 -18.28 4.35 -5.60
N ASN A 47 -18.08 3.26 -4.84
CA ASN A 47 -17.74 3.30 -3.42
C ASN A 47 -16.24 3.18 -3.16
N CYS A 48 -15.42 3.14 -4.22
CA CYS A 48 -13.97 2.97 -4.13
C CYS A 48 -13.26 4.33 -4.19
N SER A 49 -12.47 4.61 -3.15
CA SER A 49 -11.50 5.71 -3.12
C SER A 49 -10.10 5.12 -3.13
N PHE A 50 -9.21 5.61 -3.98
CA PHE A 50 -7.85 5.08 -4.09
C PHE A 50 -6.85 6.01 -3.40
N HIS A 51 -5.95 5.43 -2.61
CA HIS A 51 -4.93 6.12 -1.83
C HIS A 51 -3.55 5.54 -2.11
N LYS A 52 -2.52 6.39 -2.17
CA LYS A 52 -1.13 5.96 -2.41
C LYS A 52 -0.47 5.27 -1.20
N SER A 53 -1.02 5.42 -0.01
CA SER A 53 -0.48 4.83 1.22
C SER A 53 -1.55 4.52 2.26
N ALA A 54 -1.29 3.54 3.12
CA ALA A 54 -2.15 3.19 4.25
C ALA A 54 -2.40 4.41 5.16
N ALA A 55 -1.35 5.17 5.47
CA ALA A 55 -1.46 6.41 6.25
C ALA A 55 -2.39 7.45 5.59
N SER A 56 -2.40 7.54 4.25
CA SER A 56 -3.33 8.44 3.56
C SER A 56 -4.78 7.97 3.67
N ALA A 57 -5.04 6.66 3.69
CA ALA A 57 -6.38 6.12 3.88
C ALA A 57 -6.85 6.31 5.34
N GLU A 58 -5.97 6.12 6.31
CA GLU A 58 -6.28 6.35 7.73
C GLU A 58 -6.59 7.82 8.02
N ARG A 59 -5.83 8.75 7.44
CA ARG A 59 -6.14 10.20 7.53
C ARG A 59 -7.47 10.57 6.89
N ALA A 60 -7.90 9.81 5.88
CA ALA A 60 -9.22 9.98 5.26
C ALA A 60 -10.36 9.35 6.10
N GLY A 61 -10.06 8.75 7.25
CA GLY A 61 -11.04 8.19 8.17
C GLY A 61 -11.37 6.71 7.93
N PHE A 62 -10.62 6.02 7.06
CA PHE A 62 -10.82 4.60 6.83
C PHE A 62 -10.06 3.74 7.86
N ARG A 63 -10.71 2.70 8.36
CA ARG A 63 -10.12 1.68 9.26
C ARG A 63 -9.48 0.54 8.47
N PRO A 64 -8.42 -0.12 8.97
CA PRO A 64 -7.76 -1.22 8.27
C PRO A 64 -8.67 -2.44 8.10
N CYS A 65 -8.59 -3.09 6.94
CA CYS A 65 -9.32 -4.31 6.68
C CYS A 65 -8.81 -5.47 7.55
N LEU A 66 -9.74 -6.18 8.19
CA LEU A 66 -9.41 -7.33 9.03
C LEU A 66 -9.05 -8.60 8.24
N VAL A 67 -9.40 -8.66 6.94
CA VAL A 67 -9.14 -9.80 6.06
C VAL A 67 -7.73 -9.72 5.47
N CYS A 68 -7.43 -8.64 4.74
CA CYS A 68 -6.11 -8.49 4.11
C CYS A 68 -5.05 -7.90 5.03
N ARG A 69 -5.43 -7.51 6.27
CA ARG A 69 -4.59 -6.92 7.33
C ARG A 69 -3.46 -6.07 6.75
N PRO A 70 -3.75 -4.91 6.16
CA PRO A 70 -2.72 -4.08 5.51
C PRO A 70 -1.58 -3.70 6.48
N GLU A 71 -1.88 -3.64 7.78
CA GLU A 71 -0.91 -3.41 8.86
C GLU A 71 0.10 -4.57 9.06
N LEU A 72 -0.25 -5.80 8.63
CA LEU A 72 0.57 -7.01 8.72
C LEU A 72 1.09 -7.45 7.34
N ALA A 73 0.97 -6.61 6.32
CA ALA A 73 1.45 -6.94 4.98
C ALA A 73 2.97 -7.24 5.01
N PRO A 74 3.46 -8.22 4.23
CA PRO A 74 4.88 -8.54 4.15
C PRO A 74 5.71 -7.30 3.79
N GLY A 75 6.80 -7.07 4.51
CA GLY A 75 7.62 -5.86 4.37
C GLY A 75 7.01 -4.62 5.02
N ARG A 76 5.78 -4.67 5.57
CA ARG A 76 5.23 -3.59 6.42
C ARG A 76 4.85 -4.01 7.82
N ALA A 77 4.83 -5.32 8.10
CA ALA A 77 4.54 -5.84 9.41
C ALA A 77 5.61 -5.41 10.43
N ARG A 78 5.22 -5.44 11.71
CA ARG A 78 6.11 -5.13 12.83
C ARG A 78 7.34 -6.05 12.87
N VAL A 79 7.17 -7.31 12.47
CA VAL A 79 8.27 -8.30 12.38
C VAL A 79 9.31 -7.93 11.31
N ASP A 80 8.91 -7.19 10.28
CA ASP A 80 9.78 -6.78 9.17
C ASP A 80 10.54 -5.48 9.47
N VAL A 81 10.39 -4.90 10.68
CA VAL A 81 11.00 -3.60 11.00
C VAL A 81 12.53 -3.66 10.98
N VAL A 82 13.11 -4.75 11.48
CA VAL A 82 14.56 -4.92 11.56
C VAL A 82 15.17 -5.03 10.16
N GLY A 83 14.62 -5.92 9.32
CA GLY A 83 15.08 -6.09 7.94
C GLY A 83 14.98 -4.79 7.14
N ARG A 84 13.85 -4.08 7.24
CA ARG A 84 13.68 -2.78 6.58
C ARG A 84 14.66 -1.71 7.04
N LEU A 85 14.93 -1.64 8.35
CA LEU A 85 15.90 -0.68 8.89
C LEU A 85 17.32 -1.02 8.41
N ALA A 86 17.67 -2.30 8.35
CA ALA A 86 18.93 -2.76 7.80
C ALA A 86 19.05 -2.39 6.30
N ASP A 87 18.04 -2.70 5.49
CA ASP A 87 18.01 -2.33 4.06
C ASP A 87 18.11 -0.80 3.85
N ALA A 88 17.41 -0.03 4.68
CA ALA A 88 17.45 1.43 4.62
C ALA A 88 18.79 2.02 5.08
N ALA A 89 19.54 1.31 5.94
CA ALA A 89 20.88 1.68 6.35
C ALA A 89 21.91 1.33 5.26
N VAL A 90 21.81 0.15 4.65
CA VAL A 90 22.66 -0.26 3.51
C VAL A 90 22.53 0.76 2.38
N ARG A 91 21.30 1.10 1.97
CA ARG A 91 21.09 2.12 0.92
C ARG A 91 21.73 3.47 1.26
N ARG A 92 21.71 3.89 2.52
CA ARG A 92 22.38 5.15 2.94
C ARG A 92 23.90 5.07 2.88
N LEU A 93 24.48 3.89 3.13
CA LEU A 93 25.92 3.67 3.00
C LEU A 93 26.33 3.65 1.53
N GLU A 94 25.49 3.08 0.66
CA GLU A 94 25.68 3.08 -0.79
C GLU A 94 25.51 4.49 -1.39
N ASP A 95 24.45 5.21 -1.01
CA ASP A 95 24.19 6.60 -1.44
C ASP A 95 25.23 7.60 -0.88
N GLY A 96 25.86 7.28 0.25
CA GLY A 96 26.94 8.06 0.86
C GLY A 96 28.32 7.83 0.23
N ALA A 97 28.41 7.03 -0.83
CA ALA A 97 29.65 6.72 -1.55
C ALA A 97 29.84 7.56 -2.84
N GLU A 98 29.21 8.73 -2.96
CA GLU A 98 29.72 9.76 -3.87
C GLU A 98 30.79 10.56 -3.11
N PRO A 99 32.09 10.39 -3.41
CA PRO A 99 33.14 11.14 -2.75
C PRO A 99 32.99 12.62 -3.14
N SER A 100 32.64 13.45 -2.16
CA SER A 100 32.90 14.89 -2.23
C SER A 100 34.42 15.07 -2.31
N GLU A 101 34.95 15.22 -3.54
CA GLU A 101 36.31 15.67 -3.80
C GLU A 101 36.58 16.99 -3.04
N VAL A 102 37.71 16.98 -2.32
CA VAL A 102 38.37 18.16 -1.73
C VAL A 102 39.45 18.60 -2.71
#